data_AF-A3Y6Z5-F1
#
_entry.id   AF-A3Y6Z5-F1
#
_cell.length_a   1.000
_cell.length_b   1.000
_cell.length_c   1.000
_cell.angle_alpha   90.00
_cell.angle_beta   90.00
_cell.angle_gamma   90.00
#
_symmetry.space_group_name_H-M   'P 1'
#
loop_
_entity.id
_entity.type
_entity.pdbx_description
1 polymer ?
#
loop_
_entity_poly.entity_id
_entity_poly.type
_entity_poly.pdbx_seq_one_letter_code
_entity_poly.pdbx_strand_id
1 'polypeptide(L)'
;MADKQVRQFFQQWYQSELGQNVLKQETELLDRLLNDTVGYYLLMQSPLKKLELQQSLLRTQLMLAPCLELGAPDNLIVANSHELPFESDGLDVHILHHTLELSQTRMVT
;
A
#
# COMPACT_ATOMS: atom_id res chain seq x y z
N MET A 1 -15.70 4.40 7.37
CA MET A 1 -15.60 5.86 7.59
C MET A 1 -14.27 6.25 8.24
N ALA A 2 -13.83 5.54 9.29
CA ALA A 2 -12.51 5.74 9.91
C ALA A 2 -11.36 5.63 8.88
N ASP A 3 -11.39 4.61 8.03
CA ASP A 3 -10.32 4.36 7.03
C ASP A 3 -10.12 5.53 6.07
N LYS A 4 -11.21 6.20 5.66
CA LYS A 4 -11.13 7.35 4.75
C LYS A 4 -10.52 8.58 5.42
N GLN A 5 -10.87 8.84 6.68
CA GLN A 5 -10.31 9.96 7.45
C GLN A 5 -8.82 9.77 7.71
N VAL A 6 -8.43 8.55 8.11
CA VAL A 6 -7.02 8.27 8.36
C VAL A 6 -6.21 8.28 7.06
N ARG A 7 -6.77 7.75 5.98
CA ARG A 7 -6.17 7.83 4.64
C ARG A 7 -5.94 9.28 4.20
N GLN A 8 -6.93 10.15 4.43
CA GLN A 8 -6.79 11.59 4.16
C GLN A 8 -5.72 12.23 5.05
N PHE A 9 -5.67 11.89 6.34
CA PHE A 9 -4.66 12.38 7.27
C PHE A 9 -3.24 12.05 6.78
N PHE A 10 -2.96 10.79 6.44
CA PHE A 10 -1.65 10.39 5.93
C PHE A 10 -1.30 11.10 4.62
N GLN A 11 -2.25 11.21 3.68
CA GLN A 11 -2.02 11.94 2.43
C GLN A 11 -1.65 13.42 2.66
N GLN A 12 -2.22 14.06 3.70
CA GLN A 12 -1.88 15.43 4.06
C GLN A 12 -0.56 15.51 4.83
N TRP A 13 -0.34 14.61 5.79
CA TRP A 13 0.86 14.63 6.63
C TRP A 13 2.15 14.42 5.82
N TYR A 14 2.12 13.49 4.86
CA TYR A 14 3.24 13.23 3.95
C TYR A 14 3.56 14.39 3.00
N GLN A 15 2.73 15.44 2.95
CA GLN A 15 3.06 16.69 2.22
C GLN A 15 3.95 17.63 3.04
N SER A 16 4.04 17.45 4.37
CA SER A 16 4.95 18.23 5.22
C SER A 16 6.42 17.87 4.99
N GLU A 17 7.35 18.75 5.33
CA GLU A 17 8.79 18.49 5.22
C GLU A 17 9.23 17.24 6.00
N LEU A 18 8.75 17.10 7.23
CA LEU A 18 9.02 15.90 8.04
C LEU A 18 8.42 14.66 7.39
N GLY A 19 7.17 14.74 6.94
CA GLY A 19 6.49 13.63 6.27
C GLY A 19 7.24 13.17 5.03
N GLN A 20 7.68 14.10 4.16
CA GLN A 20 8.48 13.77 2.98
C GLN A 20 9.80 13.08 3.33
N ASN A 21 10.48 13.54 4.39
CA ASN A 21 11.72 12.91 4.87
C ASN A 21 11.49 11.49 5.38
N VAL A 22 10.40 11.26 6.13
CA VAL A 22 10.02 9.91 6.59
C VAL A 22 9.68 9.01 5.42
N LEU A 23 8.82 9.48 4.50
CA LEU A 23 8.42 8.72 3.32
C LEU A 23 9.62 8.30 2.48
N LYS A 24 10.58 9.21 2.29
CA LYS A 24 11.83 8.91 1.57
C LYS A 24 12.60 7.76 2.23
N GLN A 25 12.76 7.79 3.54
CA GLN A 25 13.48 6.74 4.28
C GLN A 25 12.73 5.40 4.25
N GLU A 26 11.41 5.42 4.38
CA GLU A 26 10.57 4.22 4.28
C GLU A 26 10.68 3.60 2.88
N THR A 27 10.57 4.40 1.83
CA THR A 27 10.73 3.95 0.44
C THR A 27 12.13 3.40 0.17
N GLU A 28 13.19 4.09 0.59
CA GLU A 28 14.58 3.60 0.44
C GLU A 28 14.83 2.28 1.19
N LEU A 29 14.13 2.06 2.31
CA LEU A 29 14.19 0.78 3.02
C LEU A 29 13.45 -0.31 2.25
N LEU A 30 12.24 -0.03 1.76
CA LEU A 30 11.46 -0.96 0.95
C LEU A 30 12.22 -1.37 -0.31
N ASP A 31 12.84 -0.42 -1.01
CA ASP A 31 13.63 -0.69 -2.21
C ASP A 31 14.79 -1.65 -1.92
N ARG A 32 15.49 -1.46 -0.81
CA ARG A 32 16.57 -2.37 -0.39
C ARG A 32 16.07 -3.78 -0.07
N LEU A 33 14.90 -3.90 0.55
CA LEU A 33 14.30 -5.21 0.85
C LEU A 33 13.79 -5.91 -0.41
N LEU A 34 13.32 -5.15 -1.39
CA LEU A 34 12.78 -5.68 -2.64
C LEU A 34 13.85 -5.96 -3.70
N ASN A 35 15.08 -5.46 -3.53
CA ASN A 35 16.15 -5.54 -4.53
C ASN A 35 16.42 -6.97 -5.02
N ASP A 36 16.37 -7.95 -4.11
CA ASP A 36 16.64 -9.36 -4.44
C ASP A 36 15.35 -10.18 -4.59
N THR A 37 14.19 -9.53 -4.55
CA THR A 37 12.88 -10.19 -4.63
C THR A 37 12.44 -10.31 -6.09
N VAL A 38 12.23 -11.55 -6.54
CA VAL A 38 11.76 -11.88 -7.89
C VAL A 38 10.37 -12.49 -7.84
N GLY A 39 9.57 -12.26 -8.88
CA GLY A 39 8.19 -12.74 -8.95
C GLY A 39 7.39 -12.00 -10.02
N TYR A 40 6.08 -12.19 -10.00
CA TYR A 40 5.17 -11.61 -10.99
C TYR A 40 4.28 -10.52 -10.37
N TYR A 41 3.61 -10.80 -9.25
CA TYR A 41 2.62 -9.93 -8.64
C TYR A 41 3.07 -9.38 -7.29
N LEU A 42 3.15 -8.06 -7.20
CA LEU A 42 3.25 -7.30 -5.96
C LEU A 42 1.91 -6.65 -5.67
N LEU A 43 1.35 -6.88 -4.48
CA LEU A 43 0.22 -6.12 -3.97
C LEU A 43 0.69 -5.09 -2.95
N MET A 44 0.21 -3.86 -3.09
CA MET A 44 0.48 -2.77 -2.17
C MET A 44 -0.82 -2.28 -1.52
N GLN A 45 -0.87 -2.33 -0.20
CA GLN A 45 -1.87 -1.67 0.64
C GLN A 45 -1.20 -0.50 1.34
N SER A 46 -1.71 0.71 1.10
CA SER A 46 -1.13 1.95 1.62
C SER A 46 -2.21 3.00 1.80
N PRO A 47 -2.11 3.89 2.81
CA PRO A 47 -2.98 5.05 2.90
C PRO A 47 -2.68 6.09 1.80
N LEU A 48 -1.53 6.00 1.13
CA LEU A 48 -1.20 6.89 0.02
C LEU A 48 -1.93 6.49 -1.27
N LYS A 49 -2.22 7.48 -2.12
CA LYS A 49 -2.73 7.27 -3.50
C LYS A 49 -1.69 6.66 -4.43
N LYS A 50 -0.42 6.81 -4.08
CA LYS A 50 0.71 6.31 -4.82
C LYS A 50 1.88 6.25 -3.84
N LEU A 51 2.60 5.14 -3.84
CA LEU A 51 3.89 5.02 -3.20
C LEU A 51 4.83 4.54 -4.30
N GLU A 52 5.78 5.40 -4.66
CA GLU A 52 6.74 5.08 -5.72
C GLU A 52 7.86 4.26 -5.12
N LEU A 53 8.02 3.03 -5.59
CA LEU A 53 9.18 2.19 -5.33
C LEU A 53 10.11 2.25 -6.54
N GLN A 54 11.41 2.07 -6.33
CA GLN A 54 12.34 1.85 -7.43
C GLN A 54 11.93 0.60 -8.23
N GLN A 55 12.46 0.47 -9.46
CA GLN A 55 12.14 -0.64 -10.34
C GLN A 55 12.44 -1.97 -9.63
N SER A 56 11.39 -2.65 -9.18
CA SER A 56 11.50 -3.99 -8.64
C SER A 56 11.53 -4.99 -9.79
N LEU A 57 12.11 -6.17 -9.55
CA LEU A 57 12.09 -7.29 -10.50
C LEU A 57 10.70 -7.94 -10.62
N LEU A 58 9.67 -7.32 -10.05
CA LEU A 58 8.29 -7.78 -10.04
C LEU A 58 7.55 -7.14 -11.21
N ARG A 59 7.02 -7.99 -12.10
CA ARG A 59 6.48 -7.55 -13.39
C ARG A 59 5.22 -6.69 -13.27
N THR A 60 4.41 -6.93 -12.25
CA THR A 60 3.12 -6.25 -12.07
C THR A 60 2.97 -5.81 -10.63
N GLN A 61 2.91 -4.50 -10.43
CA GLN A 61 2.55 -3.89 -9.16
C GLN A 61 1.06 -3.57 -9.20
N LEU A 62 0.34 -3.93 -8.14
CA LEU A 62 -1.08 -3.70 -7.95
C LEU A 62 -1.25 -2.88 -6.67
N MET A 63 -2.22 -1.97 -6.67
CA MET A 63 -2.61 -1.24 -5.47
C MET A 63 -3.99 -1.71 -5.01
N LEU A 64 -4.22 -1.74 -3.71
CA LEU A 64 -5.54 -1.98 -3.13
C LEU A 64 -5.95 -0.82 -2.23
N ALA A 65 -7.13 -0.26 -2.51
CA ALA A 65 -7.73 0.78 -1.69
C ALA A 65 -9.24 0.55 -1.51
N PRO A 66 -9.84 1.00 -0.40
CA PRO A 66 -11.26 0.80 -0.13
C PRO A 66 -12.19 1.65 -0.99
N CYS A 67 -11.65 2.60 -1.77
CA CYS A 67 -12.44 3.44 -2.65
C CYS A 67 -11.62 3.95 -3.84
N LEU A 68 -12.31 4.19 -4.97
CA LEU A 68 -11.74 4.89 -6.11
C LEU A 68 -11.62 6.39 -5.82
N GLU A 69 -10.50 6.99 -6.23
CA GLU A 69 -10.27 8.43 -6.14
C GLU A 69 -9.83 8.99 -7.50
N LEU A 70 -10.00 10.30 -7.70
CA LEU A 70 -9.50 10.99 -8.89
C LEU A 70 -7.98 10.82 -9.02
N GLY A 71 -7.53 10.43 -10.21
CA GLY A 71 -6.12 10.15 -10.50
C GLY A 71 -5.64 8.79 -9.99
N ALA A 72 -6.55 7.89 -9.61
CA ALA A 72 -6.20 6.50 -9.33
C ALA A 72 -5.52 5.86 -10.55
N PRO A 73 -4.48 5.03 -10.34
CA PRO A 73 -3.81 4.36 -11.43
C PRO A 73 -4.64 3.17 -11.95
N ASP A 74 -4.37 2.74 -13.18
CA ASP A 74 -5.11 1.65 -13.85
C ASP A 74 -4.96 0.28 -13.14
N ASN A 75 -3.89 0.12 -12.35
CA ASN A 75 -3.60 -1.07 -11.56
C ASN A 75 -4.20 -1.02 -10.13
N LEU A 76 -5.17 -0.14 -9.89
CA LEU A 76 -5.90 -0.06 -8.62
C LEU A 76 -7.04 -1.07 -8.58
N ILE A 77 -7.06 -1.87 -7.51
CA ILE A 77 -8.14 -2.76 -7.13
C ILE A 77 -8.92 -2.11 -5.99
N VAL A 78 -10.23 -2.00 -6.16
CA VAL A 78 -11.13 -1.44 -5.14
C VAL A 78 -11.69 -2.59 -4.31
N ALA A 79 -11.19 -2.73 -3.08
CA ALA A 79 -11.62 -3.74 -2.13
C ALA A 79 -11.31 -3.30 -0.69
N ASN A 80 -11.99 -3.89 0.29
CA ASN A 80 -11.62 -3.67 1.68
C ASN A 80 -10.32 -4.42 2.01
N SER A 81 -9.51 -3.89 2.94
CA SER A 81 -8.19 -4.46 3.26
C SER A 81 -8.23 -5.91 3.76
N HIS A 82 -9.36 -6.32 4.35
CA HIS A 82 -9.62 -7.65 4.91
C HIS A 82 -10.38 -8.58 3.95
N GLU A 83 -10.74 -8.09 2.76
CA GLU A 83 -11.48 -8.84 1.73
C GLU A 83 -10.64 -8.85 0.45
N LEU A 84 -9.59 -9.67 0.46
CA LEU A 84 -8.63 -9.77 -0.64
C LEU A 84 -9.24 -10.53 -1.83
N PRO A 85 -9.41 -9.89 -3.01
CA PRO A 85 -10.01 -10.52 -4.20
C PRO A 85 -8.95 -11.28 -5.01
N PHE A 86 -8.13 -12.09 -4.33
CA PHE A 86 -7.06 -12.87 -4.95
C PHE A 86 -7.20 -14.32 -4.54
N GLU A 87 -6.81 -15.21 -5.44
CA GLU A 87 -6.66 -16.63 -5.12
C GLU A 87 -5.56 -16.83 -4.08
N SER A 88 -5.67 -17.91 -3.31
CA SER A 88 -4.60 -18.33 -2.40
C SER A 88 -3.32 -18.54 -3.21
N ASP A 89 -2.18 -18.10 -2.67
CA ASP A 89 -0.86 -18.16 -3.32
C ASP A 89 -0.75 -17.41 -4.66
N GLY A 90 -1.69 -16.50 -4.97
CA GLY A 90 -1.70 -15.71 -6.20
C GLY A 90 -0.78 -14.47 -6.19
N LEU A 91 -0.11 -14.18 -5.08
CA LEU A 91 0.75 -13.02 -4.88
C LEU A 91 2.14 -13.46 -4.43
N ASP A 92 3.18 -12.91 -5.06
CA ASP A 92 4.57 -13.17 -4.66
C ASP A 92 4.98 -12.26 -3.50
N VAL A 93 4.49 -11.01 -3.49
CA VAL A 93 4.82 -10.00 -2.49
C VAL A 93 3.57 -9.22 -2.08
N HIS A 94 3.40 -9.00 -0.78
CA HIS A 94 2.36 -8.14 -0.24
C HIS A 94 2.96 -7.11 0.73
N ILE A 95 2.84 -5.83 0.39
CA ILE A 95 3.31 -4.71 1.22
C ILE A 95 2.13 -4.11 1.97
N LEU A 96 2.24 -4.07 3.29
CA LEU A 96 1.27 -3.50 4.22
C LEU A 96 1.81 -2.20 4.83
N HIS A 97 1.77 -1.11 4.07
CA HIS A 97 2.28 0.18 4.51
C HIS A 97 1.25 0.89 5.39
N HIS A 98 1.54 1.04 6.69
CA HIS A 98 0.61 1.58 7.71
C HIS A 98 -0.79 0.96 7.64
N THR A 99 -0.92 -0.30 7.23
CA THR A 99 -2.23 -0.94 7.00
C THR A 99 -2.73 -1.68 8.23
N LEU A 100 -1.82 -2.28 9.01
CA LEU A 100 -2.18 -3.06 10.20
C LEU A 100 -2.63 -2.16 11.35
N GLU A 101 -1.98 -1.01 11.50
CA GLU A 101 -2.32 0.05 12.46
C GLU A 101 -3.71 0.63 12.19
N LEU A 102 -4.18 0.53 10.95
CA LEU A 102 -5.48 1.01 10.49
C LEU A 102 -6.53 -0.08 10.42
N SER A 103 -6.12 -1.34 10.55
CA SER A 103 -7.05 -2.45 10.62
C SER A 103 -7.80 -2.39 11.94
N GLN A 104 -9.13 -2.33 11.87
CA GLN A 104 -9.95 -2.49 13.07
C GLN A 104 -9.77 -3.93 13.56
N THR A 105 -9.02 -4.12 14.63
CA THR A 105 -9.00 -5.38 15.36
C THR A 105 -10.42 -5.63 15.87
N ARG A 106 -11.21 -6.43 15.16
CA ARG A 106 -12.36 -7.10 15.77
C ARG A 106 -11.77 -8.18 16.68
N MET A 107 -11.76 -7.92 17.98
CA MET A 107 -11.69 -9.01 18.94
C MET A 107 -12.89 -9.90 18.66
N VAL A 108 -12.62 -11.10 18.13
CA VAL A 108 -13.63 -12.15 18.05
C VAL A 108 -13.84 -12.62 19.49
N THR A 109 -14.93 -12.16 20.10
CA THR A 109 -15.49 -12.71 21.35
C THR A 109 -16.34 -13.93 21.05
#